data_AF-A0A1G0SZF8-F1
#
_entry.id   AF-A0A1G0SZF8-F1
#
_cell.length_a   1.000
_cell.length_b   1.000
_cell.length_c   1.000
_cell.angle_alpha   90.00
_cell.angle_beta   90.00
_cell.angle_gamma   90.00
#
_symmetry.space_group_name_H-M   'P 1'
#
loop_
_entity.id
_entity.type
_entity.pdbx_description
1 polymer ?
#
loop_
_entity_poly.entity_id
_entity_poly.type
_entity_poly.pdbx_seq_one_letter_code
_entity_poly.pdbx_strand_id
1 'polypeptide(L)' 'MFGNLGAGEIILIVLVILLLFGAKKIPELARGLGKGMSEFKKGLKDVENDIKNTPEEERKIENKKT' A
#
# COMPACT_ATOMS: atom_id res chain seq x y z
N MET A 1 -19.85 1.49 -30.19
CA MET A 1 -19.66 2.95 -30.09
C MET A 1 -19.24 3.40 -28.67
N PHE A 2 -18.58 2.55 -27.87
CA PHE A 2 -18.11 2.90 -26.50
C PHE A 2 -16.73 2.28 -26.17
N GLY A 3 -16.00 1.79 -27.17
CA GLY A 3 -14.81 0.95 -26.97
C GLY A 3 -13.47 1.67 -27.00
N ASN A 4 -13.45 2.95 -27.36
CA ASN A 4 -12.21 3.70 -27.52
C ASN A 4 -12.27 4.92 -26.61
N LEU A 5 -12.17 4.72 -25.29
CA LEU A 5 -11.79 5.81 -24.39
C LEU A 5 -10.42 6.32 -24.85
N GLY A 6 -10.46 7.28 -25.77
CA GLY A 6 -9.28 7.81 -26.39
C GLY A 6 -8.50 8.65 -25.39
N ALA A 7 -7.23 8.92 -25.70
CA ALA A 7 -6.42 9.83 -24.88
C ALA A 7 -7.12 11.19 -24.63
N GLY A 8 -7.93 11.67 -25.58
CA GLY A 8 -8.72 12.89 -25.43
C GLY A 8 -9.81 12.84 -24.35
N GLU A 9 -10.57 11.74 -24.26
CA GLU A 9 -11.62 11.60 -23.23
C GLU A 9 -11.02 11.45 -21.84
N ILE A 10 -9.91 10.72 -21.72
CA ILE A 10 -9.16 10.60 -20.46
C ILE A 10 -8.66 11.98 -20.00
N ILE A 11 -8.11 12.78 -20.90
CA ILE A 11 -7.68 14.15 -20.60
C ILE A 11 -8.84 15.01 -20.11
N LEU A 12 -10.02 14.89 -20.73
CA LEU A 12 -11.20 15.67 -20.37
C LEU A 12 -11.72 15.28 -18.98
N ILE A 13 -11.76 13.98 -18.66
CA ILE A 13 -12.12 13.48 -17.32
C ILE A 13 -11.13 13.98 -16.27
N VAL A 14 -9.83 13.87 -16.54
CA VAL A 14 -8.78 14.37 -15.65
C VAL A 14 -8.92 15.88 -15.45
N LEU A 15 -9.23 16.65 -16.49
CA LEU A 15 -9.44 18.09 -16.40
C LEU A 15 -10.63 18.43 -15.49
N VAL A 16 -11.76 17.73 -15.62
CA VAL A 16 -12.92 17.92 -14.74
C VAL A 16 -12.58 17.61 -13.28
N ILE A 17 -11.87 16.51 -13.02
CA ILE A 17 -11.41 16.15 -11.67
C ILE A 17 -10.46 17.22 -11.12
N LEU A 18 -9.55 17.74 -11.95
CA LEU A 18 -8.63 18.81 -11.56
C LEU A 18 -9.34 20.13 -11.29
N LEU A 19 -10.46 20.44 -11.94
CA LEU A 19 -11.26 21.64 -11.65
C LEU A 19 -12.04 21.49 -10.33
N LEU A 20 -12.60 20.31 -10.06
CA LEU A 20 -13.36 20.05 -8.83
C LEU A 20 -12.48 19.98 -7.59
N PHE A 21 -11.37 19.23 -7.68
CA PHE A 21 -10.48 18.98 -6.54
C PHE A 21 -9.24 19.88 -6.54
N GLY A 22 -8.87 20.49 -7.66
CA GLY A 22 -7.65 21.27 -7.81
C GLY A 22 -6.42 20.40 -8.11
N ALA A 23 -5.49 20.94 -8.90
CA ALA A 23 -4.26 20.25 -9.29
C ALA A 23 -3.32 19.88 -8.13
N LYS A 24 -3.50 20.53 -6.96
CA LYS A 24 -2.69 20.25 -5.76
C LYS A 24 -3.22 19.07 -4.95
N LYS A 25 -4.51 18.70 -5.04
CA LYS A 25 -5.08 17.65 -4.19
C LYS A 25 -4.64 16.25 -4.59
N ILE A 26 -4.51 15.96 -5.88
CA ILE A 26 -4.01 14.67 -6.38
C ILE A 26 -2.60 14.33 -5.83
N PRO A 27 -1.56 15.18 -5.98
CA PRO A 27 -0.24 14.89 -5.44
C PRO A 27 -0.19 14.91 -3.90
N GLU A 28 -1.02 15.73 -3.25
CA GLU A 28 -1.14 15.76 -1.79
C GLU A 28 -1.68 14.41 -1.25
N LEU A 29 -2.75 13.90 -1.84
CA LEU A 29 -3.32 12.59 -1.53
C LEU A 29 -2.35 11.46 -1.85
N ALA A 30 -1.70 11.48 -3.01
CA ALA A 30 -0.70 10.46 -3.39
C ALA A 30 0.47 10.42 -2.41
N ARG A 31 0.96 11.59 -1.96
CA ARG A 31 2.02 11.67 -0.93
C ARG A 31 1.54 11.15 0.43
N GLY A 32 0.31 11.46 0.84
CA GLY A 32 -0.28 10.96 2.08
C GLY A 32 -0.44 9.44 2.06
N LEU A 33 -1.07 8.90 1.01
CA LEU A 33 -1.24 7.46 0.81
C LEU A 33 0.10 6.73 0.69
N GLY A 34 1.08 7.30 -0.03
CA GLY A 34 2.41 6.71 -0.17
C GLY A 34 3.16 6.61 1.15
N LYS A 35 3.11 7.65 1.99
CA LYS A 35 3.67 7.61 3.34
C LYS A 35 2.96 6.58 4.21
N GLY A 36 1.63 6.57 4.22
CA GLY A 36 0.84 5.60 4.99
C GLY A 36 1.14 4.15 4.59
N MET A 37 1.18 3.87 3.28
CA MET A 37 1.53 2.54 2.76
C MET A 37 2.97 2.15 3.11
N SER A 38 3.91 3.09 3.08
CA SER A 38 5.31 2.84 3.48
C SER A 38 5.42 2.49 4.95
N GLU A 39 4.77 3.23 5.85
CA GLU A 39 4.79 2.94 7.29
C GLU A 39 4.06 1.64 7.61
N PHE A 40 2.93 1.37 6.95
CA PHE A 40 2.22 0.10 7.05
C PHE A 40 3.10 -1.08 6.66
N LYS A 41 3.82 -0.99 5.53
CA LYS A 41 4.74 -2.04 5.08
C LYS A 41 5.91 -2.25 6.04
N LYS A 42 6.45 -1.19 6.65
CA LYS A 42 7.50 -1.31 7.68
C LYS A 42 6.98 -2.06 8.91
N GLY A 43 5.83 -1.65 9.45
CA GLY A 43 5.22 -2.31 10.60
C GLY A 43 4.93 -3.80 10.36
N LEU A 44 4.45 -4.16 9.17
CA LEU A 44 4.28 -5.58 8.80
C LEU A 44 5.61 -6.35 8.80
N LYS A 45 6.68 -5.73 8.32
CA LYS A 45 8.01 -6.36 8.27
C LYS A 45 8.61 -6.52 9.66
N ASP A 46 8.41 -5.54 10.54
CA ASP A 46 8.87 -5.61 11.93
C ASP A 46 8.15 -6.75 12.69
N VAL A 47 6.83 -6.87 12.52
CA VAL A 47 6.04 -7.99 13.07
C VAL A 47 6.52 -9.34 12.52
N GLU A 48 6.79 -9.44 11.22
CA GLU A 48 7.33 -10.67 10.62
C GLU A 48 8.72 -11.03 11.20
N ASN A 49 9.57 -10.03 11.44
CA ASN A 49 10.87 -10.24 12.06
C ASN A 49 10.76 -10.66 13.52
N ASP A 50 9.83 -10.08 14.30
CA ASP A 50 9.61 -10.46 15.70
C ASP A 50 9.11 -11.90 15.81
N ILE A 51 8.22 -12.32 14.90
CA ILE A 51 7.74 -13.71 14.83
C ILE A 51 8.88 -14.67 14.41
N LYS A 52 9.75 -14.26 13.48
CA LYS A 52 10.90 -15.07 13.04
C LYS A 52 12.06 -15.11 14.04
N ASN A 53 12.23 -14.08 14.85
CA ASN A 53 13.29 -13.97 15.87
C ASN A 53 12.85 -14.49 17.24
N THR A 54 11.63 -15.03 17.37
CA THR A 54 11.29 -15.89 18.51
C THR A 54 12.25 -17.07 18.49
N PRO A 55 13.07 -17.30 19.54
CA PRO A 55 14.08 -18.34 19.53
C PRO A 55 13.45 -19.69 19.19
N GLU A 56 14.03 -20.40 18.22
CA GLU A 56 13.67 -21.78 17.91
C GLU A 56 13.86 -22.76 19.10
N GLU A 57 14.30 -22.26 20.26
CA GLU A 57 14.50 -23.03 21.49
C GLU A 57 13.20 -23.56 22.12
N GLU A 58 12.03 -22.94 21.89
CA GLU A 58 10.76 -23.46 22.42
C GLU A 58 10.19 -24.63 21.59
N ARG A 59 10.49 -24.72 20.29
CA ARG A 59 9.97 -25.80 19.42
C ARG A 59 10.69 -27.15 19.60
N LYS A 60 11.86 -27.19 20.26
CA LYS A 60 12.59 -28.45 20.53
C LYS A 60 12.18 -29.16 21.82
N ILE A 61 11.46 -28.50 22.73
CA ILE A 61 11.09 -29.10 24.02
C ILE A 61 9.88 -30.03 23.89
N GLU A 62 9.02 -29.81 22.89
CA GLU A 62 7.81 -30.63 22.66
C GLU A 62 8.10 -31.96 21.95
N ASN A 63 9.08 -32.01 21.04
CA ASN A 63 9.41 -33.23 20.28
C ASN A 63 10.30 -34.24 21.03
N LYS A 64 10.68 -33.98 22.28
CA LYS A 64 11.55 -34.88 23.08
C LYS A 64 10.83 -35.56 24.24
N LYS A 65 9.51 -35.42 24.34
CA LYS A 65 8.68 -35.96 25.43
C LYS A 65 7.68 -37.05 24.99
N THR A 66 7.80 -37.54 23.76
CA THR A 66 7.05 -38.70 23.24
C THR A 66 8.01 -39.83 22.91
#